data_AF-A0A180EPF0-F1
#
_entry.id   AF-A0A180EPF0-F1
#
_cell.length_a   1.000
_cell.length_b   1.000
_cell.length_c   1.000
_cell.angle_alpha   90.00
_cell.angle_beta   90.00
_cell.angle_gamma   90.00
#
_symmetry.space_group_name_H-M   'P 1'
#
loop_
_entity.id
_entity.type
_entity.pdbx_description
1 polymer ?
#
loop_
_entity_poly.entity_id
_entity_poly.type
_entity_poly.pdbx_seq_one_letter_code
_entity_poly.pdbx_strand_id
1 'polypeptide(L)'
;MDAKGIKLKIINDMENSDQLFYQAQEVVQRKNDDGQLEQLIKQGLDVNNIDEYGMSLAERATFGAINYNALFTLWKAKATPTTDYIKEIFDQFEDGKSVADLYDESEMSIKMQSALELSENFSARKLKIESALLTIHEENNNSQNSDLILSIVLKPFLFEGTIIETTMEFVTSVHDEMKKNLFVGNGYSFIGEPISSSIYIQNVHNPVDLQRLYIKRGKKYYTVSADLYFDFAFENATYPNELVTFKFKTPL
;
A
#
# COMPACT_ATOMS: atom_id res chain seq x y z
N MET A 1 -25.23 -48.94 -0.86
CA MET A 1 -23.88 -48.33 -0.73
C MET A 1 -24.14 -46.95 -0.16
N ASP A 2 -24.07 -46.83 1.16
CA ASP A 2 -24.42 -45.61 1.86
C ASP A 2 -23.19 -44.71 1.96
N ALA A 3 -23.32 -43.51 1.40
CA ALA A 3 -22.30 -42.47 1.50
C ALA A 3 -22.18 -42.03 2.95
N LYS A 4 -21.12 -42.49 3.63
CA LYS A 4 -20.69 -41.97 4.93
C LYS A 4 -20.41 -40.49 4.78
N GLY A 5 -21.23 -39.67 5.43
CA GLY A 5 -21.08 -38.22 5.48
C GLY A 5 -19.70 -37.81 5.96
N ILE A 6 -18.99 -37.06 5.14
CA ILE A 6 -17.79 -36.32 5.53
C ILE A 6 -18.28 -35.18 6.43
N LYS A 7 -17.98 -35.26 7.73
CA LYS A 7 -18.10 -34.11 8.63
C LYS A 7 -17.00 -33.11 8.25
N LEU A 8 -17.37 -32.08 7.51
CA LEU A 8 -16.57 -30.85 7.41
C LEU A 8 -16.45 -30.26 8.81
N LYS A 9 -15.26 -30.36 9.40
CA LYS A 9 -14.90 -29.65 10.62
C LYS A 9 -14.54 -28.24 10.19
N ILE A 10 -15.50 -27.32 10.24
CA ILE A 10 -15.22 -25.89 10.15
C ILE A 10 -14.40 -25.56 11.41
N ILE A 11 -13.10 -25.33 11.26
CA ILE A 11 -12.24 -24.82 12.34
C ILE A 11 -12.50 -23.31 12.33
N ASN A 12 -13.44 -22.86 13.15
CA ASN A 12 -13.89 -21.48 13.18
C ASN A 12 -13.43 -20.74 14.46
N ASP A 13 -12.28 -21.14 15.01
CA ASP A 13 -11.70 -20.51 16.19
C ASP A 13 -10.19 -20.32 15.95
N MET A 14 -9.79 -19.39 15.08
CA MET A 14 -8.48 -18.75 15.26
C MET A 14 -8.64 -17.78 16.42
N GLU A 15 -7.79 -17.89 17.43
CA GLU A 15 -7.75 -16.90 18.49
C GLU A 15 -7.42 -15.52 17.87
N ASN A 16 -7.98 -14.44 18.42
CA ASN A 16 -7.80 -13.10 17.89
C ASN A 16 -6.31 -12.72 17.73
N SER A 17 -5.44 -13.25 18.60
CA SER A 17 -3.98 -13.08 18.52
C SER A 17 -3.38 -13.70 17.26
N ASP A 18 -3.83 -14.88 16.85
CA ASP A 18 -3.33 -15.57 15.66
C ASP A 18 -3.77 -14.81 14.40
N GLN A 19 -5.01 -14.33 14.39
CA GLN A 19 -5.55 -13.53 13.29
C GLN A 19 -4.76 -12.23 13.09
N LEU A 20 -4.49 -11.48 14.16
CA LEU A 20 -3.69 -10.26 14.10
C LEU A 20 -2.26 -10.56 13.60
N PHE A 21 -1.69 -11.68 14.03
CA PHE A 21 -0.35 -12.07 13.64
C PHE A 21 -0.25 -12.41 12.14
N TYR A 22 -1.21 -13.13 11.58
CA TYR A 22 -1.26 -13.39 10.13
C TYR A 22 -1.40 -12.09 9.31
N GLN A 23 -2.24 -11.16 9.76
CA GLN A 23 -2.36 -9.85 9.13
C GLN A 23 -1.03 -9.08 9.18
N ALA A 24 -0.36 -9.10 10.33
CA ALA A 24 0.93 -8.45 10.50
C ALA A 24 2.02 -9.05 9.61
N GLN A 25 2.01 -10.37 9.37
CA GLN A 25 2.95 -10.99 8.43
C GLN A 25 2.80 -10.44 7.01
N GLU A 26 1.56 -10.30 6.53
CA GLU A 26 1.32 -9.71 5.21
C GLU A 26 1.80 -8.26 5.14
N VAL A 27 1.51 -7.47 6.18
CA VAL A 27 1.95 -6.07 6.27
C VAL A 27 3.46 -5.96 6.24
N VAL A 28 4.15 -6.74 7.09
CA VAL A 28 5.61 -6.71 7.19
C VAL A 28 6.29 -7.06 5.85
N GLN A 29 5.69 -7.96 5.07
CA GLN A 29 6.19 -8.36 3.75
C GLN A 29 5.84 -7.35 2.63
N ARG A 30 4.82 -6.49 2.83
CA ARG A 30 4.43 -5.42 1.90
C ARG A 30 5.17 -4.13 2.27
N LYS A 31 6.11 -3.72 1.41
CA LYS A 31 7.08 -2.64 1.70
C LYS A 31 6.55 -1.20 1.87
N ASN A 32 5.24 -0.97 2.06
CA ASN A 32 4.65 0.39 2.07
C ASN A 32 3.45 0.55 3.04
N ASP A 33 3.28 -0.34 4.02
CA ASP A 33 2.09 -0.33 4.90
C ASP A 33 2.44 -0.31 6.40
N ASP A 34 3.51 0.41 6.76
CA ASP A 34 4.00 0.43 8.15
C ASP A 34 2.98 1.08 9.12
N GLY A 35 2.09 1.94 8.60
CA GLY A 35 0.97 2.49 9.37
C GLY A 35 -0.02 1.41 9.82
N GLN A 36 -0.28 0.39 9.01
CA GLN A 36 -1.13 -0.74 9.38
C GLN A 36 -0.47 -1.59 10.47
N LEU A 37 0.85 -1.75 10.46
CA LEU A 37 1.56 -2.50 11.51
C LEU A 37 1.40 -1.81 12.87
N GLU A 38 1.56 -0.49 12.94
CA GLU A 38 1.33 0.28 14.17
C GLU A 38 -0.13 0.16 14.66
N GLN A 39 -1.11 0.10 13.75
CA GLN A 39 -2.52 -0.13 14.11
C GLN A 39 -2.75 -1.53 14.69
N LEU A 40 -2.16 -2.57 14.09
CA LEU A 40 -2.27 -3.95 14.61
C LEU A 40 -1.64 -4.07 16.00
N ILE A 41 -0.50 -3.40 16.24
CA ILE A 41 0.12 -3.30 17.57
C ILE A 41 -0.82 -2.64 18.58
N LYS A 42 -1.47 -1.54 18.20
CA LYS A 42 -2.48 -0.87 19.05
C LYS A 42 -3.71 -1.76 19.33
N GLN A 43 -4.04 -2.69 18.45
CA GLN A 43 -5.12 -3.67 18.62
C GLN A 43 -4.72 -4.86 19.51
N GLY A 44 -3.48 -4.89 20.00
CA GLY A 44 -2.99 -5.93 20.91
C GLY A 44 -2.22 -7.05 20.23
N LEU A 45 -1.70 -6.83 19.02
CA LEU A 45 -0.75 -7.76 18.40
C LEU A 45 0.47 -7.96 19.33
N ASP A 46 0.76 -9.22 19.67
CA ASP A 46 2.02 -9.58 20.31
C ASP A 46 3.13 -9.63 19.26
N VAL A 47 4.03 -8.63 19.29
CA VAL A 47 5.15 -8.51 18.35
C VAL A 47 6.22 -9.60 18.53
N ASN A 48 6.18 -10.35 19.63
CA ASN A 48 7.11 -11.45 19.92
C ASN A 48 6.53 -12.83 19.57
N ASN A 49 5.30 -12.90 19.06
CA ASN A 49 4.75 -14.15 18.56
C ASN A 49 5.63 -14.72 17.43
N ILE A 50 5.60 -16.04 17.32
CA ILE A 50 6.27 -16.80 16.28
C ILE A 50 5.24 -17.59 15.48
N ASP A 51 5.45 -17.71 14.17
CA ASP A 51 4.59 -18.52 13.32
C ASP A 51 4.83 -20.03 13.47
N GLU A 52 4.06 -20.81 12.70
CA GLU A 52 4.20 -22.27 12.61
C GLU A 52 5.57 -22.76 12.13
N TYR A 53 6.40 -21.88 11.54
CA TYR A 53 7.77 -22.15 11.12
C TYR A 53 8.81 -21.69 12.16
N GLY A 54 8.37 -21.16 13.30
CA GLY A 54 9.23 -20.66 14.35
C GLY A 54 9.81 -19.27 14.08
N MET A 55 9.25 -18.50 13.14
CA MET A 55 9.74 -17.18 12.78
C MET A 55 8.91 -16.07 13.42
N SER A 56 9.60 -15.08 13.97
CA SER A 56 9.02 -13.81 14.44
C SER A 56 8.67 -12.87 13.28
N LEU A 57 7.87 -11.83 13.56
CA LEU A 57 7.62 -10.74 12.60
C LEU A 57 8.91 -10.03 12.19
N ALA A 58 9.87 -9.88 13.12
CA ALA A 58 11.15 -9.25 12.81
C ALA A 58 11.95 -10.11 11.81
N GLU A 59 11.92 -11.44 11.94
CA GLU A 59 12.50 -12.33 10.94
C GLU A 59 11.79 -12.20 9.60
N ARG A 60 10.46 -12.22 9.58
CA ARG A 60 9.67 -12.02 8.35
C ARG A 60 10.00 -10.71 7.63
N ALA A 61 10.32 -9.64 8.37
CA ALA A 61 10.71 -8.35 7.80
C ALA A 61 12.07 -8.38 7.06
N THR A 62 12.88 -9.41 7.30
CA THR A 62 14.17 -9.60 6.62
C THR A 62 14.08 -10.48 5.37
N PHE A 63 12.95 -11.16 5.13
CA PHE A 63 12.80 -12.03 3.96
C PHE A 63 12.73 -11.24 2.65
N GLY A 64 13.51 -11.70 1.66
CA GLY A 64 13.62 -11.04 0.37
C GLY A 64 14.52 -9.81 0.46
N ALA A 65 13.94 -8.61 0.37
CA ALA A 65 14.67 -7.38 0.57
C ALA A 65 14.12 -6.65 1.80
N ILE A 66 15.02 -6.25 2.70
CA ILE A 66 14.73 -5.90 4.08
C ILE A 66 13.74 -4.73 4.18
N ASN A 67 12.72 -4.89 5.01
CA ASN A 67 11.79 -3.83 5.38
C ASN A 67 12.26 -3.15 6.67
N TYR A 68 13.15 -2.17 6.55
CA TYR A 68 13.71 -1.45 7.70
C TYR A 68 12.67 -0.63 8.47
N ASN A 69 11.60 -0.16 7.81
CA ASN A 69 10.53 0.55 8.50
C ASN A 69 9.73 -0.40 9.41
N ALA A 70 9.37 -1.59 8.93
CA ALA A 70 8.74 -2.60 9.77
C ALA A 70 9.63 -3.00 10.95
N LEU A 71 10.94 -3.18 10.72
CA LEU A 71 11.90 -3.46 11.79
C LEU A 71 11.98 -2.32 12.81
N PHE A 72 11.96 -1.06 12.37
CA PHE A 72 11.95 0.10 13.26
C PHE A 72 10.66 0.17 14.09
N THR A 73 9.51 -0.12 13.49
CA THR A 73 8.22 -0.19 14.18
C THR A 73 8.19 -1.31 15.23
N LEU A 74 8.70 -2.49 14.89
CA LEU A 74 8.82 -3.63 15.82
C LEU A 74 9.78 -3.33 16.97
N TRP A 75 10.93 -2.69 16.68
CA TRP A 75 11.87 -2.23 17.71
C TRP A 75 11.22 -1.22 18.67
N LYS A 76 10.51 -0.21 18.15
CA LYS A 76 9.73 0.74 18.98
C LYS A 76 8.72 0.02 19.88
N ALA A 77 8.10 -1.03 19.36
CA ALA A 77 7.15 -1.89 20.08
C ALA A 77 7.82 -2.94 20.99
N LYS A 78 9.14 -2.86 21.20
CA LYS A 78 9.92 -3.76 22.07
C LYS A 78 9.87 -5.23 21.64
N ALA A 79 9.88 -5.48 20.33
CA ALA A 79 10.14 -6.82 19.82
C ALA A 79 11.53 -7.31 20.26
N THR A 80 11.63 -8.61 20.53
CA THR A 80 12.88 -9.27 20.94
C THR A 80 13.60 -9.77 19.70
N PRO A 81 14.88 -9.42 19.47
CA PRO A 81 15.62 -9.96 18.34
C PRO A 81 15.84 -11.47 18.54
N THR A 82 15.41 -12.27 17.56
CA THR A 82 15.55 -13.74 17.58
C THR A 82 16.82 -14.22 16.88
N THR A 83 17.54 -13.33 16.20
CA THR A 83 18.81 -13.62 15.52
C THR A 83 19.83 -12.51 15.76
N ASP A 84 21.12 -12.82 15.66
CA ASP A 84 22.20 -11.83 15.79
C ASP A 84 22.07 -10.71 14.75
N TYR A 85 21.60 -11.04 13.54
CA TYR A 85 21.39 -10.07 12.47
C TYR A 85 20.31 -9.01 12.81
N ILE A 86 19.17 -9.45 13.33
CA ILE A 86 18.10 -8.52 13.76
C ILE A 86 18.58 -7.72 14.97
N LYS A 87 19.35 -8.35 15.88
CA LYS A 87 19.95 -7.68 17.02
C LYS A 87 20.87 -6.54 16.56
N GLU A 88 21.73 -6.75 15.58
CA GLU A 88 22.59 -5.71 15.01
C GLU A 88 21.80 -4.53 14.41
N ILE A 89 20.64 -4.79 13.80
CA ILE A 89 19.75 -3.73 13.30
C ILE A 89 19.10 -2.96 14.45
N PHE A 90 18.60 -3.65 15.47
CA PHE A 90 17.97 -3.02 16.63
C PHE A 90 18.98 -2.21 17.47
N ASP A 91 20.20 -2.72 17.63
CA ASP A 91 21.29 -2.02 18.30
C ASP A 91 21.61 -0.69 17.56
N GLN A 92 21.56 -0.69 16.22
CA GLN A 92 21.74 0.54 15.44
C GLN A 92 20.63 1.57 15.67
N PHE A 93 19.37 1.15 15.81
CA PHE A 93 18.27 2.06 16.17
C PHE A 93 18.44 2.61 17.59
N GLU A 94 18.91 1.78 18.53
CA GLU A 94 19.23 2.21 19.91
C GLU A 94 20.38 3.23 19.94
N ASP A 95 21.36 3.08 19.05
CA ASP A 95 22.46 4.03 18.83
C ASP A 95 22.02 5.33 18.11
N GLY A 96 20.72 5.45 17.78
CA GLY A 96 20.13 6.66 17.20
C GLY A 96 20.20 6.72 15.68
N LYS A 97 20.59 5.64 14.99
CA LYS A 97 20.45 5.57 13.53
C LYS A 97 18.98 5.56 13.14
N SER A 98 18.67 6.30 12.09
CA SER A 98 17.37 6.27 11.43
C SER A 98 17.29 5.09 10.46
N VAL A 99 16.08 4.77 10.00
CA VAL A 99 15.87 3.80 8.90
C VAL A 99 16.66 4.20 7.65
N ALA A 100 16.76 5.50 7.37
CA ALA A 100 17.53 6.04 6.27
C ALA A 100 19.02 5.66 6.36
N ASP A 101 19.62 5.64 7.56
CA ASP A 101 21.04 5.31 7.74
C ASP A 101 21.37 3.81 7.51
N LEU A 102 20.35 2.95 7.40
CA LEU A 102 20.51 1.50 7.24
C LEU A 102 20.37 1.01 5.80
N TYR A 103 19.84 1.82 4.90
CA TYR A 103 19.82 1.45 3.48
C TYR A 103 21.24 1.57 2.90
N ASP A 104 21.62 0.62 2.05
CA ASP A 104 22.90 0.63 1.33
C ASP A 104 23.07 1.96 0.57
N GLU A 105 24.16 2.67 0.86
CA GLU A 105 24.48 4.00 0.31
C GLU A 105 24.39 4.06 -1.22
N SER A 106 24.53 2.93 -1.92
CA SER A 106 24.48 2.86 -3.39
C SER A 106 23.05 2.92 -3.99
N GLU A 107 22.07 2.20 -3.44
CA GLU A 107 20.67 2.28 -3.87
C GLU A 107 19.99 3.53 -3.34
N MET A 108 20.31 3.91 -2.10
CA MET A 108 19.68 5.05 -1.45
C MET A 108 20.20 6.38 -1.99
N SER A 109 21.48 6.51 -2.34
CA SER A 109 21.99 7.74 -2.96
C SER A 109 21.34 8.04 -4.31
N ILE A 110 21.07 7.01 -5.12
CA ILE A 110 20.35 7.16 -6.40
C ILE A 110 18.90 7.56 -6.14
N LYS A 111 18.22 6.89 -5.20
CA LYS A 111 16.84 7.22 -4.83
C LYS A 111 16.73 8.63 -4.23
N MET A 112 17.57 9.01 -3.26
CA MET A 112 17.63 10.34 -2.65
C MET A 112 17.96 11.45 -3.65
N GLN A 113 18.93 11.24 -4.56
CA GLN A 113 19.25 12.23 -5.59
C GLN A 113 18.10 12.44 -6.59
N SER A 114 17.25 11.42 -6.77
CA SER A 114 16.09 11.48 -7.67
C SER A 114 14.79 11.89 -6.98
N ALA A 115 14.73 11.77 -5.65
CA ALA A 115 13.56 12.05 -4.84
C ALA A 115 13.29 13.56 -4.80
N LEU A 116 12.03 13.93 -4.95
CA LEU A 116 11.63 15.33 -4.81
C LEU A 116 11.53 15.67 -3.33
N GLU A 117 12.31 16.64 -2.86
CA GLU A 117 12.15 17.18 -1.49
C GLU A 117 10.83 17.95 -1.38
N LEU A 118 9.94 17.49 -0.48
CA LEU A 118 8.59 18.01 -0.28
C LEU A 118 8.29 18.41 1.17
N SER A 119 9.28 18.40 2.07
CA SER A 119 9.11 18.78 3.48
C SER A 119 8.57 20.20 3.64
N GLU A 120 9.10 21.15 2.86
CA GLU A 120 8.66 22.54 2.92
C GLU A 120 7.47 22.78 1.97
N ASN A 121 6.30 23.03 2.55
CA ASN A 121 5.04 23.28 1.83
C ASN A 121 4.59 22.08 0.98
N PHE A 122 4.45 20.92 1.62
CA PHE A 122 3.89 19.74 0.97
C PHE A 122 2.54 20.03 0.30
N SER A 123 2.36 19.44 -0.88
CA SER A 123 1.15 19.54 -1.69
C SER A 123 1.09 18.31 -2.58
N ALA A 124 -0.06 17.63 -2.60
CA ALA A 124 -0.29 16.48 -3.47
C ALA A 124 -0.14 16.84 -4.96
N ARG A 125 -0.37 18.11 -5.34
CA ARG A 125 -0.10 18.61 -6.71
C ARG A 125 1.35 18.51 -7.15
N LYS A 126 2.29 18.40 -6.21
CA LYS A 126 3.73 18.24 -6.50
C LYS A 126 4.14 16.79 -6.71
N LEU A 127 3.28 15.82 -6.35
CA LEU A 127 3.53 14.40 -6.54
C LEU A 127 3.63 14.08 -8.03
N LYS A 128 4.51 13.13 -8.37
CA LYS A 128 4.76 12.71 -9.76
C LYS A 128 4.51 11.23 -9.88
N ILE A 129 3.90 10.82 -10.98
CA ILE A 129 3.77 9.41 -11.32
C ILE A 129 5.12 8.89 -11.81
N GLU A 130 5.55 7.76 -11.25
CA GLU A 130 6.64 6.94 -11.78
C GLU A 130 6.10 6.00 -12.85
N SER A 131 5.07 5.23 -12.51
CA SER A 131 4.39 4.32 -13.41
C SER A 131 2.92 4.20 -13.04
N ALA A 132 2.09 3.79 -14.00
CA ALA A 132 0.70 3.49 -13.74
C ALA A 132 0.22 2.40 -14.70
N LEU A 133 -0.59 1.49 -14.19
CA LEU A 133 -1.14 0.36 -14.92
C LEU A 133 -2.65 0.33 -14.74
N LEU A 134 -3.35 0.15 -15.85
CA LEU A 134 -4.77 -0.15 -15.85
C LEU A 134 -4.96 -1.59 -16.33
N THR A 135 -5.53 -2.43 -15.48
CA THR A 135 -5.88 -3.81 -15.80
C THR A 135 -7.40 -3.96 -15.83
N ILE A 136 -7.90 -4.64 -16.84
CA ILE A 136 -9.32 -5.00 -16.95
C ILE A 136 -9.38 -6.52 -17.02
N HIS A 137 -9.94 -7.14 -15.98
CA HIS A 137 -10.15 -8.59 -15.91
C HIS A 137 -11.55 -8.90 -16.41
N GLU A 138 -11.65 -9.53 -17.59
CA GLU A 138 -12.91 -10.09 -18.06
C GLU A 138 -13.07 -11.51 -17.49
N GLU A 139 -14.10 -11.74 -16.66
CA GLU A 139 -14.42 -13.09 -16.23
C GLU A 139 -14.98 -13.90 -17.41
N ASN A 140 -14.22 -14.91 -17.83
CA ASN A 140 -14.70 -15.93 -18.77
C ASN A 140 -15.63 -16.88 -18.01
N ASN A 141 -16.92 -16.55 -17.88
CA ASN A 141 -18.07 -17.48 -17.77
C ASN A 141 -19.34 -16.75 -17.25
N ASN A 142 -20.22 -16.31 -18.15
CA ASN A 142 -21.61 -15.87 -17.88
C ASN A 142 -21.86 -14.77 -16.82
N SER A 143 -20.85 -14.29 -16.09
CA SER A 143 -20.94 -13.10 -15.24
C SER A 143 -20.74 -11.85 -16.12
N GLN A 144 -21.66 -10.89 -16.02
CA GLN A 144 -21.55 -9.60 -16.72
C GLN A 144 -20.49 -8.66 -16.10
N ASN A 145 -19.83 -9.10 -15.02
CA ASN A 145 -18.93 -8.28 -14.25
C ASN A 145 -17.50 -8.47 -14.75
N SER A 146 -16.82 -7.35 -14.99
CA SER A 146 -15.39 -7.31 -15.24
C SER A 146 -14.78 -6.47 -14.13
N ASP A 147 -13.59 -6.79 -13.63
CA ASP A 147 -12.94 -5.94 -12.64
C ASP A 147 -11.99 -4.98 -13.34
N LEU A 148 -11.97 -3.73 -12.86
CA LEU A 148 -11.01 -2.72 -13.25
C LEU A 148 -10.11 -2.44 -12.05
N ILE A 149 -8.81 -2.59 -12.29
CA ILE A 149 -7.76 -2.29 -11.33
C ILE A 149 -6.92 -1.17 -11.92
N LEU A 150 -6.84 -0.05 -11.21
CA LEU A 150 -5.92 1.04 -11.51
C LEU A 150 -4.85 1.08 -10.43
N SER A 151 -3.61 0.77 -10.81
CA SER A 151 -2.44 0.87 -9.93
C SER A 151 -1.60 2.08 -10.35
N ILE A 152 -1.33 3.00 -9.42
CA ILE A 152 -0.51 4.20 -9.63
C ILE A 152 0.68 4.15 -8.67
N VAL A 153 1.88 4.10 -9.21
CA VAL A 153 3.13 4.20 -8.46
C VAL A 153 3.63 5.64 -8.56
N LEU A 154 3.80 6.30 -7.42
CA LEU A 154 4.38 7.63 -7.34
C LEU A 154 5.91 7.53 -7.35
N LYS A 155 6.56 8.54 -7.93
CA LYS A 155 8.00 8.72 -7.76
C LYS A 155 8.29 8.90 -6.28
N PRO A 156 9.35 8.25 -5.75
CA PRO A 156 9.79 8.50 -4.38
C PRO A 156 9.98 10.00 -4.13
N PHE A 157 9.59 10.45 -2.95
CA PHE A 157 9.79 11.82 -2.51
C PHE A 157 10.30 11.85 -1.08
N LEU A 158 11.09 12.87 -0.75
CA LEU A 158 11.64 13.06 0.58
C LEU A 158 10.68 13.95 1.36
N PHE A 159 10.30 13.51 2.54
CA PHE A 159 9.42 14.23 3.44
C PHE A 159 9.95 14.09 4.87
N GLU A 160 10.35 15.21 5.47
CA GLU A 160 10.98 15.33 6.78
C GLU A 160 12.11 14.31 7.01
N GLY A 161 13.00 14.17 6.00
CA GLY A 161 14.13 13.23 6.05
C GLY A 161 13.76 11.76 5.84
N THR A 162 12.48 11.45 5.61
CA THR A 162 12.00 10.10 5.30
C THR A 162 11.67 9.98 3.81
N ILE A 163 12.19 8.94 3.15
CA ILE A 163 11.78 8.63 1.78
C ILE A 163 10.40 7.98 1.83
N ILE A 164 9.45 8.59 1.15
CA ILE A 164 8.10 8.05 0.97
C ILE A 164 8.02 7.41 -0.40
N GLU A 165 7.77 6.10 -0.41
CA GLU A 165 7.41 5.32 -1.59
C GLU A 165 5.91 5.00 -1.51
N THR A 166 5.17 5.13 -2.60
CA THR A 166 3.71 4.98 -2.56
C THR A 166 3.19 4.33 -3.82
N THR A 167 2.41 3.27 -3.63
CA THR A 167 1.57 2.65 -4.65
C THR A 167 0.13 2.78 -4.21
N MET A 168 -0.69 3.41 -5.03
CA MET A 168 -2.15 3.48 -4.84
C MET A 168 -2.80 2.47 -5.76
N GLU A 169 -3.70 1.65 -5.21
CA GLU A 169 -4.49 0.69 -5.96
C GLU A 169 -5.98 0.98 -5.78
N PHE A 170 -6.68 1.10 -6.91
CA PHE A 170 -8.12 1.35 -6.98
C PHE A 170 -8.78 0.16 -7.68
N VAL A 171 -9.61 -0.58 -6.96
CA VAL A 171 -10.30 -1.77 -7.46
C VAL A 171 -11.80 -1.52 -7.52
N THR A 172 -12.43 -1.85 -8.65
CA THR A 172 -13.88 -1.72 -8.81
C THR A 172 -14.43 -2.71 -9.84
N SER A 173 -15.69 -3.10 -9.66
CA SER A 173 -16.39 -3.87 -10.68
C SER A 173 -16.98 -2.94 -11.74
N VAL A 174 -16.76 -3.30 -13.00
CA VAL A 174 -17.19 -2.59 -14.20
C VAL A 174 -18.58 -3.05 -14.61
N HIS A 175 -19.58 -2.23 -14.31
CA HIS A 175 -20.96 -2.44 -14.76
C HIS A 175 -21.19 -1.91 -16.18
N ASP A 176 -22.31 -2.30 -16.82
CA ASP A 176 -22.61 -2.00 -18.23
C ASP A 176 -22.56 -0.50 -18.58
N GLU A 177 -23.02 0.37 -17.69
CA GLU A 177 -22.96 1.81 -17.88
C GLU A 177 -21.52 2.32 -17.92
N MET A 178 -20.66 1.78 -17.04
CA MET A 178 -19.24 2.10 -16.99
C MET A 178 -18.54 1.63 -18.27
N LYS A 179 -18.85 0.42 -18.77
CA LYS A 179 -18.33 -0.09 -20.06
C LYS A 179 -18.68 0.86 -21.22
N LYS A 180 -19.94 1.32 -21.28
CA LYS A 180 -20.40 2.25 -22.32
C LYS A 180 -19.74 3.63 -22.24
N ASN A 181 -19.34 4.08 -21.06
CA ASN A 181 -18.78 5.42 -20.88
C ASN A 181 -17.24 5.46 -20.94
N LEU A 182 -16.57 4.44 -20.39
CA LEU A 182 -15.11 4.34 -20.38
C LEU A 182 -14.53 4.06 -21.77
N PHE A 183 -15.08 3.09 -22.51
CA PHE A 183 -14.45 2.63 -23.76
C PHE A 183 -14.83 3.44 -25.00
N VAL A 184 -15.83 4.33 -24.88
CA VAL A 184 -16.28 5.22 -25.95
C VAL A 184 -15.66 6.63 -25.79
N GLY A 185 -14.88 6.85 -24.72
CA GLY A 185 -14.11 8.08 -24.50
C GLY A 185 -14.92 9.23 -23.91
N ASN A 186 -15.99 8.93 -23.16
CA ASN A 186 -16.78 9.91 -22.42
C ASN A 186 -16.30 10.08 -20.97
N GLY A 187 -15.56 9.09 -20.45
CA GLY A 187 -15.14 9.04 -19.05
C GLY A 187 -16.27 8.66 -18.10
N TYR A 188 -15.90 8.21 -16.91
CA TYR A 188 -16.82 7.80 -15.87
C TYR A 188 -16.52 8.58 -14.58
N SER A 189 -17.56 9.10 -13.95
CA SER A 189 -17.47 9.84 -12.69
C SER A 189 -18.04 8.95 -11.58
N PHE A 190 -17.28 8.74 -10.53
CA PHE A 190 -17.70 7.98 -9.36
C PHE A 190 -18.40 8.94 -8.39
N ILE A 191 -19.64 9.31 -8.72
CA ILE A 191 -20.45 10.22 -7.90
C ILE A 191 -21.23 9.37 -6.89
N GLY A 192 -20.77 9.30 -5.64
CA GLY A 192 -21.48 8.61 -4.54
C GLY A 192 -20.55 7.79 -3.65
N GLU A 193 -20.12 6.64 -4.16
CA GLU A 193 -19.15 5.76 -3.48
C GLU A 193 -17.82 5.83 -4.25
N PRO A 194 -16.90 6.72 -3.87
CA PRO A 194 -15.58 6.76 -4.49
C PRO A 194 -14.83 5.46 -4.19
N ILE A 195 -13.97 5.06 -5.12
CA ILE A 195 -13.01 3.98 -4.87
C ILE A 195 -11.84 4.62 -4.16
N SER A 196 -11.52 4.15 -2.96
CA SER A 196 -10.49 4.75 -2.12
C SER A 196 -9.21 3.91 -2.12
N SER A 197 -8.09 4.61 -2.01
CA SER A 197 -6.77 4.10 -1.66
C SER A 197 -6.18 5.01 -0.58
N SER A 198 -4.91 4.84 -0.23
CA SER A 198 -4.30 5.62 0.85
C SER A 198 -2.85 6.00 0.56
N ILE A 199 -2.42 7.13 1.12
CA ILE A 199 -1.02 7.51 1.25
C ILE A 199 -0.71 7.77 2.73
N TYR A 200 0.47 7.35 3.17
CA TYR A 200 0.93 7.59 4.53
C TYR A 200 2.01 8.67 4.52
N ILE A 201 1.78 9.72 5.31
CA ILE A 201 2.72 10.83 5.52
C ILE A 201 2.83 10.99 7.03
N GLN A 202 4.05 10.97 7.59
CA GLN A 202 4.27 11.00 9.04
C GLN A 202 3.51 9.90 9.81
N ASN A 203 3.31 8.72 9.20
CA ASN A 203 2.50 7.62 9.72
C ASN A 203 1.00 7.99 9.95
N VAL A 204 0.55 9.10 9.39
CA VAL A 204 -0.87 9.48 9.35
C VAL A 204 -1.50 8.86 8.12
N HIS A 205 -2.66 8.21 8.29
CA HIS A 205 -3.41 7.65 7.18
C HIS A 205 -4.10 8.79 6.42
N ASN A 206 -3.80 8.96 5.14
CA ASN A 206 -4.46 9.98 4.31
C ASN A 206 -5.21 9.28 3.18
N PRO A 207 -6.55 9.20 3.26
CA PRO A 207 -7.38 8.64 2.20
C PRO A 207 -7.18 9.39 0.89
N VAL A 208 -7.20 8.63 -0.20
CA VAL A 208 -7.17 9.13 -1.57
C VAL A 208 -8.33 8.53 -2.34
N ASP A 209 -9.27 9.38 -2.75
CA ASP A 209 -10.48 8.95 -3.46
C ASP A 209 -10.34 9.16 -4.96
N LEU A 210 -10.63 8.10 -5.74
CA LEU A 210 -10.78 8.21 -7.19
C LEU A 210 -12.18 8.78 -7.52
N GLN A 211 -12.22 10.08 -7.80
CA GLN A 211 -13.45 10.81 -8.09
C GLN A 211 -13.90 10.66 -9.55
N ARG A 212 -12.94 10.60 -10.48
CA ARG A 212 -13.22 10.49 -11.92
C ARG A 212 -12.13 9.70 -12.63
N LEU A 213 -12.54 8.83 -13.54
CA LEU A 213 -11.65 8.09 -14.43
C LEU A 213 -12.07 8.28 -15.88
N TYR A 214 -11.19 8.86 -16.68
CA TYR A 214 -11.36 9.01 -18.12
C TYR A 214 -10.37 8.10 -18.84
N ILE A 215 -10.89 7.20 -19.68
CA ILE A 215 -10.07 6.30 -20.50
C ILE A 215 -10.36 6.61 -21.96
N LYS A 216 -9.29 6.76 -22.75
CA LYS A 216 -9.38 6.88 -24.20
C LYS A 216 -8.51 5.83 -24.86
N ARG A 217 -9.13 4.91 -25.59
CA ARG A 217 -8.43 3.88 -26.35
C ARG A 217 -7.65 4.50 -27.51
N GLY A 218 -6.34 4.27 -27.54
CA GLY A 218 -5.45 4.56 -28.66
C GLY A 218 -5.15 3.32 -29.49
N LYS A 219 -4.16 3.40 -30.39
CA LYS A 219 -3.73 2.26 -31.24
C LYS A 219 -2.88 1.23 -30.50
N LYS A 220 -2.08 1.67 -29.52
CA LYS A 220 -1.09 0.84 -28.78
C LYS A 220 -1.17 1.00 -27.26
N TYR A 221 -1.93 1.97 -26.79
CA TYR A 221 -2.05 2.32 -25.38
C TYR A 221 -3.43 2.90 -25.11
N TYR A 222 -3.90 2.81 -23.87
CA TYR A 222 -4.94 3.69 -23.33
C TYR A 222 -4.31 5.00 -22.86
N THR A 223 -5.00 6.12 -23.09
CA THR A 223 -4.71 7.39 -22.40
C THR A 223 -5.68 7.50 -21.24
N VAL A 224 -5.16 7.65 -20.03
CA VAL A 224 -5.95 7.68 -18.80
C VAL A 224 -5.80 9.05 -18.13
N SER A 225 -6.91 9.61 -17.66
CA SER A 225 -6.94 10.78 -16.77
C SER A 225 -7.72 10.39 -15.52
N ALA A 226 -7.08 10.47 -14.35
CA ALA A 226 -7.67 10.15 -13.06
C ALA A 226 -7.71 11.42 -12.19
N ASP A 227 -8.89 11.79 -11.70
CA ASP A 227 -9.04 12.86 -10.71
C ASP A 227 -9.05 12.20 -9.32
N LEU A 228 -8.01 12.47 -8.53
CA LEU A 228 -7.82 11.94 -7.18
C LEU A 228 -8.01 13.04 -6.15
N TYR A 229 -8.83 12.79 -5.13
CA TYR A 229 -9.03 13.69 -4.01
C TYR A 229 -8.25 13.17 -2.80
N PHE A 230 -7.27 13.94 -2.36
CA PHE A 230 -6.46 13.65 -1.18
C PHE A 230 -7.09 14.33 0.04
N ASP A 231 -7.58 13.53 0.98
CA ASP A 231 -8.21 14.00 2.22
C ASP A 231 -7.17 14.04 3.36
N PHE A 232 -6.32 15.05 3.37
CA PHE A 232 -5.33 15.25 4.44
C PHE A 232 -5.95 15.77 5.73
N ALA A 233 -7.18 16.28 5.70
CA ALA A 233 -7.91 16.61 6.92
C ALA A 233 -8.31 15.35 7.70
N PHE A 234 -8.29 14.18 7.06
CA PHE A 234 -8.43 12.90 7.74
C PHE A 234 -7.32 12.73 8.79
N GLU A 235 -7.69 12.22 9.97
CA GLU A 235 -6.77 12.04 11.12
C GLU A 235 -6.03 13.31 11.60
N ASN A 236 -6.52 14.51 11.24
CA ASN A 236 -5.93 15.82 11.60
C ASN A 236 -4.56 16.11 11.00
N ALA A 237 -4.23 15.62 9.81
CA ALA A 237 -3.05 16.13 9.12
C ALA A 237 -3.22 17.64 8.85
N THR A 238 -2.11 18.39 8.91
CA THR A 238 -2.12 19.86 8.83
C THR A 238 -2.16 20.40 7.40
N TYR A 239 -2.27 19.51 6.41
CA TYR A 239 -2.21 19.84 4.99
C TYR A 239 -3.62 20.11 4.42
N PRO A 240 -3.73 21.00 3.43
CA PRO A 240 -5.02 21.24 2.79
C PRO A 240 -5.44 20.05 1.95
N ASN A 241 -6.74 19.73 1.96
CA ASN A 241 -7.31 18.76 1.03
C ASN A 241 -7.13 19.21 -0.42
N GLU A 242 -6.78 18.27 -1.29
CA GLU A 242 -6.40 18.60 -2.67
C GLU A 242 -7.02 17.65 -3.69
N LEU A 243 -7.63 18.22 -4.73
CA LEU A 243 -7.99 17.50 -5.95
C LEU A 243 -6.87 17.62 -6.99
N VAL A 244 -6.31 16.48 -7.39
CA VAL A 244 -5.20 16.35 -8.34
C VAL A 244 -5.63 15.51 -9.53
N THR A 245 -5.37 16.00 -10.74
CA THR A 245 -5.59 15.23 -11.97
C THR A 245 -4.28 14.63 -12.46
N PHE A 246 -4.20 13.30 -12.48
CA PHE A 246 -3.10 12.57 -13.09
C PHE A 246 -3.44 12.16 -14.52
N LYS A 247 -2.48 12.32 -15.43
CA LYS A 247 -2.60 11.91 -16.83
C LYS A 247 -1.44 11.01 -17.22
N PHE A 248 -1.74 9.82 -17.73
CA PHE A 248 -0.72 8.84 -18.11
C PHE A 248 -1.18 7.97 -19.29
N LYS A 249 -0.23 7.20 -19.83
CA LYS A 249 -0.49 6.20 -20.85
C LYS A 249 -0.17 4.83 -20.27
N THR A 250 -1.06 3.88 -20.49
CA THR A 250 -0.89 2.47 -20.10
C THR A 250 -1.04 1.60 -21.34
N PRO A 251 -0.30 0.47 -21.47
CA PRO A 251 -0.46 -0.46 -22.57
C PRO A 251 -1.93 -0.93 -22.74
N LEU A 252 -2.29 -1.34 -23.97
CA LEU A 252 -3.58 -1.97 -24.26
C LEU A 252 -3.67 -3.38 -23.70
#